data_AF-A0A0Q9QGF5-F1
#
_entry.id   AF-A0A0Q9QGF5-F1
#
_cell.length_a   1.000
_cell.length_b   1.000
_cell.length_c   1.000
_cell.angle_alpha   90.00
_cell.angle_beta   90.00
_cell.angle_gamma   90.00
#
_symmetry.space_group_name_H-M   'P 1'
#
loop_
_entity.id
_entity.type
_entity.pdbx_description
1 polymer ?
#
loop_
_entity_poly.entity_id
_entity_poly.type
_entity_poly.pdbx_seq_one_letter_code
_entity_poly.pdbx_strand_id
1 'polypeptide(L)' 'MNMSGDTLEQRLNELEVRLTFLDDTVNALATADAEQSLRIEVLERTLRDLRNELSSMRASQGHDAHDEPPPPHY' A
#
# COMPACT_ATOMS: atom_id res chain seq x y z
N MET A 1 35.10 -44.10 16.29
CA MET A 1 35.08 -42.73 15.74
C MET A 1 33.83 -42.59 14.89
N ASN A 2 32.82 -41.85 15.36
CA ASN A 2 31.55 -41.68 14.66
C ASN A 2 31.56 -40.37 13.85
N MET A 3 32.51 -40.25 12.91
CA MET A 3 32.75 -39.03 12.11
C MET A 3 31.52 -38.61 11.27
N SER A 4 30.64 -39.56 10.95
CA SER A 4 29.41 -39.31 10.20
C SER A 4 28.32 -38.63 11.05
N GLY A 5 28.32 -38.86 12.37
CA GLY A 5 27.41 -38.18 13.30
C GLY A 5 27.76 -36.70 13.44
N ASP A 6 29.03 -36.41 13.72
CA ASP A 6 29.53 -35.03 13.91
C ASP A 6 29.30 -34.15 12.67
N THR A 7 29.48 -34.71 11.47
CA THR A 7 29.22 -33.98 10.21
C THR A 7 27.74 -33.71 9.98
N LEU A 8 26.84 -34.59 10.42
CA LEU A 8 25.40 -34.39 10.33
C LEU A 8 24.95 -33.30 11.32
N GLU A 9 25.45 -33.35 12.56
CA GLU A 9 25.18 -32.35 13.60
C GLU A 9 25.67 -30.96 13.18
N GLN A 10 26.86 -30.86 12.58
CA GLN A 10 27.37 -29.59 12.08
C GLN A 10 26.48 -28.99 10.98
N ARG A 11 25.99 -29.83 10.06
CA ARG A 11 25.06 -29.39 9.01
C ARG A 11 23.70 -29.01 9.58
N LEU A 12 23.22 -29.70 10.61
CA LEU A 12 21.98 -29.37 11.30
C LEU A 12 22.08 -27.98 11.95
N ASN A 13 23.15 -27.74 12.71
CA ASN A 13 23.40 -26.43 13.34
C ASN A 13 23.47 -25.30 12.29
N GLU A 14 24.13 -25.54 11.15
CA GLU A 14 24.18 -24.54 10.08
C GLU A 14 22.79 -24.27 9.48
N LEU A 15 21.97 -25.31 9.30
CA LEU A 15 20.59 -25.15 8.82
C LEU A 15 19.71 -24.40 9.83
N GLU A 16 19.86 -24.66 11.13
CA GLU A 16 19.12 -23.93 12.18
C GLU A 16 19.46 -22.44 12.20
N VAL A 17 20.75 -22.10 12.06
CA VAL A 17 21.19 -20.71 11.93
C VAL A 17 20.59 -20.07 10.68
N ARG A 18 20.68 -20.74 9.53
CA ARG A 18 20.09 -20.23 8.27
C ARG A 18 18.57 -20.08 8.37
N LEU A 19 17.88 -21.00 9.02
CA LEU A 19 16.44 -20.94 9.22
C LEU A 19 16.05 -19.73 10.07
N THR A 20 16.78 -19.47 11.15
CA THR A 20 16.55 -18.28 12.00
C THR A 20 16.69 -16.98 11.19
N PHE A 21 17.72 -16.87 10.34
CA PHE A 21 17.88 -15.71 9.46
C PHE A 21 16.76 -15.58 8.42
N LEU A 22 16.27 -16.69 7.89
CA LEU A 22 15.15 -16.68 6.95
C LEU A 22 13.85 -16.24 7.64
N ASP A 23 13.59 -16.71 8.86
CA ASP A 23 12.43 -16.29 9.64
C ASP A 23 12.47 -14.79 9.94
N ASP A 24 13.63 -14.26 10.36
CA ASP A 24 13.82 -12.82 10.55
C ASP A 24 13.59 -12.03 9.26
N THR A 25 14.08 -12.54 8.14
CA THR A 25 13.91 -11.91 6.82
C THR A 25 12.45 -11.89 6.40
N VAL A 26 11.71 -12.99 6.60
CA VAL A 26 10.28 -13.09 6.30
C VAL A 26 9.48 -12.11 7.15
N ASN A 27 9.78 -12.00 8.45
CA ASN A 27 9.13 -11.04 9.33
C ASN A 27 9.39 -9.59 8.92
N ALA A 28 10.62 -9.27 8.52
CA ALA A 28 10.97 -7.95 8.01
C ALA A 28 10.22 -7.63 6.71
N LEU A 29 10.14 -8.59 5.78
CA LEU A 29 9.37 -8.44 4.53
C LEU A 29 7.88 -8.23 4.80
N ALA A 30 7.27 -9.03 5.69
CA ALA A 30 5.86 -8.90 6.03
C ALA A 30 5.55 -7.53 6.66
N THR A 31 6.45 -7.01 7.48
CA THR A 31 6.32 -5.67 8.06
C THR A 31 6.38 -4.59 6.98
N ALA A 32 7.35 -4.69 6.07
CA ALA A 32 7.51 -3.74 4.97
C ALA A 32 6.31 -3.77 4.00
N ASP A 33 5.74 -4.94 3.73
CA ASP A 33 4.55 -5.11 2.90
C ASP A 33 3.31 -4.46 3.52
N ALA A 34 3.11 -4.63 4.84
CA ALA A 34 2.03 -3.99 5.57
C ALA A 34 2.15 -2.45 5.54
N GLU A 35 3.37 -1.92 5.72
CA GLU A 35 3.62 -0.47 5.63
C GLU A 35 3.33 0.08 4.22
N GLN A 36 3.78 -0.64 3.18
CA GLN A 36 3.52 -0.26 1.79
C GLN A 36 2.03 -0.29 1.47
N SER A 37 1.31 -1.32 1.93
CA SER A 37 -0.13 -1.44 1.76
C SER A 37 -0.87 -0.25 2.38
N LEU A 38 -0.49 0.15 3.61
CA LEU A 38 -1.06 1.34 4.26
C LEU A 38 -0.77 2.62 3.47
N ARG A 39 0.45 2.76 2.94
CA ARG A 39 0.84 3.93 2.15
C ARG A 39 0.05 4.02 0.83
N ILE A 40 -0.16 2.89 0.15
CA ILE A 40 -0.97 2.81 -1.07
C ILE A 40 -2.41 3.24 -0.76
N GLU A 41 -2.99 2.69 0.30
CA GLU A 41 -4.33 3.05 0.77
C GLU A 41 -4.50 4.56 1.01
N VAL A 42 -3.50 5.20 1.61
CA VAL A 42 -3.48 6.67 1.79
C VAL A 42 -3.40 7.39 0.45
N LEU A 43 -2.51 6.98 -0.45
CA LEU A 43 -2.36 7.58 -1.77
C LEU A 43 -3.65 7.47 -2.59
N GLU A 44 -4.32 6.32 -2.55
CA GLU A 44 -5.59 6.13 -3.23
C GLU A 44 -6.69 7.05 -2.70
N ARG A 45 -6.76 7.25 -1.38
CA ARG A 45 -7.70 8.22 -0.78
C ARG A 45 -7.40 9.63 -1.28
N THR A 46 -6.15 10.07 -1.21
CA THR A 46 -5.74 11.38 -1.70
C THR A 46 -6.08 11.58 -3.19
N LEU A 47 -5.85 10.56 -4.03
CA LEU A 47 -6.19 10.64 -5.46
C LEU A 47 -7.71 10.76 -5.68
N ARG A 48 -8.53 10.04 -4.89
CA ARG A 48 -9.98 10.16 -4.96
C ARG A 48 -10.44 11.56 -4.55
N ASP A 49 -9.87 12.12 -3.50
CA ASP A 49 -10.21 13.46 -3.01
C ASP A 49 -9.83 14.53 -4.04
N LEU A 50 -8.62 14.48 -4.60
CA LEU A 50 -8.19 15.37 -5.68
C LEU A 50 -9.09 15.29 -6.91
N ARG A 51 -9.50 14.08 -7.31
CA ARG A 51 -10.45 13.90 -8.42
C ARG A 51 -11.79 14.58 -8.12
N ASN A 52 -12.28 14.46 -6.90
CA ASN A 52 -13.54 15.08 -6.49
C ASN A 52 -13.44 16.60 -6.50
N GLU A 53 -12.33 17.17 -6.02
CA GLU A 53 -12.04 18.61 -6.08
C GLU A 53 -11.96 19.13 -7.53
N LEU A 54 -11.27 18.41 -8.42
CA LEU A 54 -11.22 18.79 -9.83
C LEU A 54 -12.59 18.72 -10.50
N SER A 55 -13.42 17.74 -10.13
CA SER A 55 -14.78 17.62 -10.63
C SER A 55 -15.66 18.77 -10.13
N SER A 56 -15.55 19.15 -8.86
CA SER A 56 -16.33 20.26 -8.29
C SER A 56 -15.93 21.60 -8.91
N MET A 57 -14.63 21.82 -9.14
CA MET A 57 -14.12 23.01 -9.85
C MET A 57 -14.61 23.09 -11.29
N ARG A 58 -14.79 21.96 -11.98
CA ARG A 58 -15.36 21.94 -13.33
C ARG A 58 -16.85 22.26 -13.31
N ALA A 59 -17.59 21.72 -12.34
CA ALA A 59 -19.01 21.99 -12.19
C ALA A 59 -19.29 23.47 -11.84
N SER A 60 -18.44 24.09 -11.01
CA SER A 60 -18.58 25.52 -10.68
C SER A 60 -18.28 26.45 -11.85
N GLN A 61 -17.40 26.06 -12.77
CA GLN A 61 -17.11 26.83 -14.00
C GLN A 61 -18.18 26.65 -15.11
N GLY A 62 -18.97 25.57 -15.07
CA GLY A 62 -20.01 25.28 -16.05
C GLY A 62 -21.38 25.91 -15.78
N HIS A 63 -21.59 26.48 -14.58
CA HIS A 63 -22.79 27.25 -14.25
C HIS A 63 -22.54 28.73 -14.54
N ASP A 64 -22.55 29.10 -15.82
CA ASP A 64 -22.64 30.51 -16.20
C ASP A 64 -24.07 30.97 -15.88
N ALA A 65 -24.24 31.81 -14.85
CA ALA A 65 -25.54 32.31 -14.38
C ALA A 65 -26.29 33.19 -15.42
N HIS A 66 -25.70 33.35 -16.61
CA HIS A 66 -26.27 34.08 -17.74
C HIS A 66 -27.26 33.26 -18.59
N ASP A 67 -27.40 31.96 -18.36
CA ASP A 67 -28.26 31.06 -19.16
C ASP A 67 -29.63 30.76 -18.50
N GLU A 68 -29.98 31.45 -17.41
CA GLU A 68 -31.33 31.35 -16.84
C GLU A 68 -32.34 32.17 -17.67
N PRO A 69 -33.41 31.55 -18.20
CA PRO A 69 -34.45 32.29 -18.90
C PRO A 69 -35.10 33.31 -17.93
N PRO A 70 -35.39 34.54 -18.39
CA PRO A 70 -35.96 35.57 -17.52
C PRO A 70 -37.30 35.09 -16.89
N PRO A 71 -37.59 35.47 -15.64
CA PRO A 71 -38.76 34.97 -14.92
C PRO A 71 -40.06 35.33 -15.65
N PRO A 72 -41.07 34.42 -15.64
CA PRO A 72 -42.36 34.71 -16.23
C PRO A 72 -43.03 35.86 -15.48
N HIS A 73 -43.34 36.94 -16.18
CA HIS A 73 -44.18 38.01 -15.66
C HIS A 73 -45.64 37.56 -15.70
N TYR A 74 -46.23 37.34 -14.51
CA TYR A 74 -47.65 37.07 -14.29
C TYR A 74 -48.47 38.35 -14.16
#